data_AF-A0AAD7ULJ9-F1
#
_entry.id   AF-A0AAD7ULJ9-F1
#
_cell.length_a   1.000
_cell.length_b   1.000
_cell.length_c   1.000
_cell.angle_alpha   90.00
_cell.angle_beta   90.00
_cell.angle_gamma   90.00
#
_symmetry.space_group_name_H-M   'P 1'
#
loop_
_entity.id
_entity.type
_entity.pdbx_description
1 polymer ?
#
loop_
_entity_poly.entity_id
_entity_poly.type
_entity_poly.pdbx_seq_one_letter_code
_entity_poly.pdbx_strand_id
1 'polypeptide(L)'
;MTLWWATVGHCAEVCDRCFGTFDKERTSRRLRWLHFPKAGLTFQETIYRWACPNLGAFNGRSYVKLHRESRRDPQLLESYCDRQVDGTMPGHPPVDERMLDRTVAMFRDPSQRIISAFRDRKHADGFQDEDKEATWRHLNQAAFARHPGIAGCMTRMLQNGKCARARRVRDNFSALGAASNVRRLAFVGLVEHWNTSICLFHKVFGGKPQPDQFKIGHSSRANEMGRGRTNKLVPYDTKLLDGFVDADDELVYNTAKEVFEGFLSRFAPNCSSQTLLHGN
;
A
#
# COMPACT_ATOMS: atom_id res chain seq x y z
N MET A 1 16.51 -11.59 -33.95
CA MET A 1 15.14 -11.41 -33.42
C MET A 1 14.77 -12.67 -32.67
N THR A 2 15.10 -12.73 -31.39
CA THR A 2 14.93 -13.92 -30.57
C THR A 2 13.92 -13.56 -29.48
N LEU A 3 12.71 -14.09 -29.64
CA LEU A 3 11.65 -14.08 -28.64
C LEU A 3 12.15 -14.84 -27.41
N TRP A 4 12.46 -14.11 -26.34
CA TRP A 4 12.64 -14.70 -25.01
C TRP A 4 11.35 -14.51 -24.20
N TRP A 5 10.42 -15.44 -24.38
CA TRP A 5 9.41 -15.72 -23.35
C TRP A 5 9.96 -16.86 -22.51
N ALA A 6 10.73 -16.53 -21.48
CA ALA A 6 11.07 -17.45 -20.41
C ALA A 6 10.17 -17.14 -19.21
N THR A 7 9.06 -17.86 -19.14
CA THR A 7 8.27 -18.08 -17.93
C THR A 7 9.15 -18.76 -16.87
N VAL A 8 9.83 -17.97 -16.05
CA VAL A 8 10.31 -18.45 -14.74
C VAL A 8 9.07 -18.54 -13.85
N GLY A 9 8.79 -19.72 -13.31
CA GLY A 9 7.59 -20.03 -12.53
C GLY A 9 7.31 -19.01 -11.41
N HIS A 10 6.02 -18.84 -11.07
CA HIS A 10 5.59 -18.32 -9.75
C HIS A 10 6.59 -18.85 -8.70
N CYS A 11 7.13 -18.10 -7.73
CA CYS A 11 7.84 -18.74 -6.61
C CYS A 11 6.86 -19.76 -5.98
N ALA A 12 7.09 -21.07 -6.22
CA ALA A 12 6.07 -22.03 -6.69
C ALA A 12 4.71 -21.98 -5.95
N GLU A 13 3.67 -21.44 -6.62
CA GLU A 13 2.31 -21.12 -6.10
C GLU A 13 2.26 -20.28 -4.80
N VAL A 14 2.94 -19.13 -4.76
CA VAL A 14 3.12 -18.30 -3.53
C VAL A 14 3.62 -19.17 -2.37
N CYS A 15 4.56 -20.06 -2.73
CA CYS A 15 5.18 -21.14 -1.97
C CYS A 15 4.17 -21.95 -1.13
N ASP A 16 3.36 -22.76 -1.83
CA ASP A 16 2.27 -23.68 -1.38
C ASP A 16 1.24 -23.11 -0.38
N ARG A 17 0.95 -21.80 -0.50
CA ARG A 17 0.06 -20.94 0.32
C ARG A 17 0.67 -20.46 1.65
N CYS A 18 1.76 -19.71 1.54
CA CYS A 18 2.32 -18.82 2.58
C CYS A 18 3.03 -19.45 3.80
N PHE A 19 3.54 -20.68 3.70
CA PHE A 19 4.65 -21.22 4.53
C PHE A 19 4.41 -21.73 5.98
N GLY A 20 3.74 -22.90 6.15
CA GLY A 20 3.85 -23.77 7.34
C GLY A 20 3.07 -23.38 8.61
N THR A 21 3.24 -24.11 9.73
CA THR A 21 2.54 -23.86 11.02
C THR A 21 2.71 -22.42 11.47
N PHE A 22 1.60 -21.68 11.55
CA PHE A 22 1.58 -20.33 12.10
C PHE A 22 1.68 -20.45 13.62
N ASP A 23 2.74 -19.85 14.19
CA ASP A 23 2.84 -19.76 15.63
C ASP A 23 1.59 -19.06 16.17
N LYS A 24 0.91 -19.75 17.10
CA LYS A 24 -0.26 -19.22 17.79
C LYS A 24 0.12 -18.16 18.81
N GLU A 25 1.42 -17.90 19.01
CA GLU A 25 1.84 -16.93 20.02
C GLU A 25 1.29 -15.55 19.67
N ARG A 26 0.36 -15.16 20.55
CA ARG A 26 -0.27 -13.86 20.60
C ARG A 26 0.81 -12.81 20.81
N THR A 27 1.42 -12.34 19.74
CA THR A 27 2.16 -11.09 19.85
C THR A 27 1.12 -10.00 20.10
N SER A 28 1.21 -9.31 21.24
CA SER A 28 0.34 -8.19 21.64
C SER A 28 0.54 -6.94 20.76
N ARG A 29 0.86 -7.15 19.47
CA ARG A 29 1.27 -6.12 18.54
C ARG A 29 0.06 -5.30 18.13
N ARG A 30 0.20 -4.00 18.31
CA ARG A 30 -0.72 -3.00 17.78
C ARG A 30 -0.11 -2.44 16.50
N LEU A 31 -0.73 -2.71 15.35
CA LEU A 31 -0.25 -2.17 14.08
C LEU A 31 -0.93 -0.83 13.75
N ARG A 32 -0.20 0.02 13.04
CA ARG A 32 -0.70 1.23 12.38
C ARG A 32 -0.66 1.05 10.88
N TRP A 33 -1.70 1.47 10.17
CA TRP A 33 -1.71 1.47 8.70
C TRP A 33 -1.38 2.85 8.14
N LEU A 34 -0.26 2.98 7.43
CA LEU A 34 0.05 4.16 6.62
C LEU A 34 -0.43 3.96 5.18
N HIS A 35 -1.54 4.62 4.84
CA HIS A 35 -2.13 4.52 3.51
C HIS A 35 -1.70 5.66 2.60
N PHE A 36 -0.76 5.44 1.67
CA PHE A 36 -0.56 6.41 0.59
C PHE A 36 -1.72 6.31 -0.42
N PRO A 37 -2.28 7.44 -0.89
CA PRO A 37 -3.28 7.41 -1.94
C PRO A 37 -2.85 6.57 -3.14
N LYS A 38 -3.71 5.62 -3.52
CA LYS A 38 -3.54 4.70 -4.66
C LYS A 38 -2.40 3.68 -4.54
N ALA A 39 -1.89 3.46 -3.33
CA ALA A 39 -0.93 2.41 -3.02
C ALA A 39 -1.58 1.29 -2.20
N GLY A 40 -2.50 0.54 -2.82
CA GLY A 40 -2.98 -0.71 -2.24
C GLY A 40 -4.04 -0.60 -1.14
N LEU A 41 -5.05 0.29 -1.27
CA LEU A 41 -6.17 0.43 -0.31
C LEU A 41 -6.76 -0.91 0.17
N THR A 42 -6.89 -1.90 -0.72
CA THR A 42 -7.46 -3.21 -0.34
C THR A 42 -6.56 -4.04 0.56
N PHE A 43 -5.31 -3.66 0.77
CA PHE A 43 -4.42 -4.31 1.74
C PHE A 43 -4.90 -4.10 3.17
N GLN A 44 -5.77 -3.11 3.41
CA GLN A 44 -6.50 -2.99 4.67
C GLN A 44 -7.30 -4.26 5.00
N GLU A 45 -7.89 -4.96 4.01
CA GLU A 45 -8.53 -6.26 4.24
C GLU A 45 -7.52 -7.26 4.83
N THR A 46 -6.25 -7.23 4.38
CA THR A 46 -5.20 -8.10 4.90
C THR A 46 -4.95 -7.84 6.38
N ILE A 47 -4.76 -6.57 6.75
CA ILE A 47 -4.50 -6.14 8.13
C ILE A 47 -5.69 -6.44 9.04
N TYR A 48 -6.91 -6.17 8.59
CA TYR A 48 -8.12 -6.46 9.36
C TYR A 48 -8.34 -7.96 9.56
N ARG A 49 -8.14 -8.79 8.53
CA ARG A 49 -8.26 -10.25 8.69
C ARG A 49 -7.18 -10.83 9.57
N TRP A 50 -5.98 -10.24 9.57
CA TRP A 50 -4.95 -10.60 10.53
C TRP A 50 -5.35 -10.22 11.95
N ALA A 51 -5.93 -9.03 12.16
CA ALA A 51 -6.32 -8.59 13.50
C ALA A 51 -7.59 -9.26 14.03
N CYS A 52 -8.48 -9.66 13.11
CA CYS A 52 -9.80 -10.18 13.39
C CYS A 52 -10.00 -11.54 12.71
N PRO A 53 -9.33 -12.61 13.19
CA PRO A 53 -9.41 -13.93 12.56
C PRO A 53 -10.83 -14.51 12.59
N ASN A 54 -11.67 -14.09 13.55
CA ASN A 54 -13.06 -14.53 13.66
C ASN A 54 -14.02 -13.78 12.73
N LEU A 55 -13.54 -12.83 11.92
CA LEU A 55 -14.39 -12.07 11.01
C LEU A 55 -15.03 -12.94 9.92
N GLY A 56 -14.50 -14.14 9.66
CA GLY A 56 -15.17 -15.13 8.79
C GLY A 56 -16.57 -15.51 9.28
N ALA A 57 -16.81 -15.51 10.61
CA ALA A 57 -18.14 -15.71 11.20
C ALA A 57 -19.10 -14.53 10.96
N PHE A 58 -18.58 -13.38 10.51
CA PHE A 58 -19.35 -12.17 10.25
C PHE A 58 -19.92 -12.12 8.82
N ASN A 59 -20.65 -13.16 8.42
CA ASN A 59 -21.49 -13.21 7.21
C ASN A 59 -20.84 -12.68 5.92
N GLY A 60 -19.51 -12.85 5.74
CA GLY A 60 -18.79 -12.38 4.55
C GLY A 60 -18.79 -10.87 4.31
N ARG A 61 -19.10 -10.03 5.32
CA ARG A 61 -19.09 -8.56 5.18
C ARG A 61 -17.65 -8.01 5.12
N SER A 62 -17.43 -6.97 4.30
CA SER A 62 -16.12 -6.29 4.15
C SER A 62 -15.70 -5.52 5.42
N TYR A 63 -14.39 -5.35 5.65
CA TYR A 63 -13.88 -4.57 6.80
C TYR A 63 -14.48 -3.17 6.89
N VAL A 64 -14.85 -2.55 5.77
CA VAL A 64 -15.45 -1.19 5.76
C VAL A 64 -16.72 -1.16 6.60
N LYS A 65 -17.48 -2.26 6.58
CA LYS A 65 -18.71 -2.40 7.35
C LYS A 65 -18.40 -2.66 8.83
N LEU A 66 -17.47 -3.56 9.12
CA LEU A 66 -17.00 -3.80 10.49
C LEU A 66 -16.47 -2.51 11.13
N HIS A 67 -15.64 -1.75 10.43
CA HIS A 67 -15.09 -0.48 10.92
C HIS A 67 -16.17 0.58 11.16
N ARG A 68 -17.20 0.62 10.32
CA ARG A 68 -18.33 1.53 10.52
C ARG A 68 -19.16 1.12 11.74
N GLU A 69 -19.39 -0.17 11.92
CA GLU A 69 -20.17 -0.73 13.01
C GLU A 69 -19.40 -0.64 14.34
N SER A 70 -18.08 -0.83 14.33
CA SER A 70 -17.24 -0.71 15.53
C SER A 70 -17.15 0.70 16.09
N ARG A 71 -17.35 1.74 15.26
CA ARG A 71 -17.50 3.12 15.74
C ARG A 71 -18.77 3.32 16.57
N ARG A 72 -19.79 2.48 16.36
CA ARG A 72 -21.06 2.53 17.10
C ARG A 72 -21.04 1.57 18.29
N ASP A 73 -20.33 0.46 18.15
CA ASP A 73 -20.17 -0.55 19.19
C ASP A 73 -18.71 -1.01 19.27
N PRO A 74 -17.90 -0.41 20.16
CA PRO A 74 -16.50 -0.79 20.34
C PRO A 74 -16.31 -2.25 20.78
N GLN A 75 -17.28 -2.85 21.49
CA GLN A 75 -17.22 -4.24 21.95
C GLN A 75 -17.30 -5.23 20.78
N LEU A 76 -17.84 -4.78 19.63
CA LEU A 76 -17.85 -5.58 18.40
C LEU A 76 -16.42 -5.92 17.94
N LEU A 77 -15.45 -5.03 18.10
CA LEU A 77 -14.06 -5.35 17.77
C LEU A 77 -13.48 -6.36 18.77
N GLU A 78 -13.80 -6.25 20.05
CA GLU A 78 -13.28 -7.17 21.07
C GLU A 78 -13.78 -8.61 20.86
N SER A 79 -14.98 -8.78 20.31
CA SER A 79 -15.53 -10.11 20.01
C SER A 79 -14.96 -10.77 18.75
N TYR A 80 -14.52 -10.00 17.75
CA TYR A 80 -13.99 -10.55 16.50
C TYR A 80 -12.47 -10.45 16.38
N CYS A 81 -11.83 -9.56 17.13
CA CYS A 81 -10.43 -9.21 17.01
C CYS A 81 -9.65 -9.57 18.26
N ASP A 82 -8.58 -10.34 18.06
CA ASP A 82 -7.64 -10.73 19.11
C ASP A 82 -6.33 -9.93 19.06
N ARG A 83 -6.21 -9.01 18.08
CA ARG A 83 -5.09 -8.08 17.92
C ARG A 83 -5.60 -6.67 17.66
N GLN A 84 -4.74 -5.69 17.91
CA GLN A 84 -5.11 -4.28 17.74
C GLN A 84 -4.58 -3.72 16.43
N VAL A 85 -5.43 -2.96 15.74
CA VAL A 85 -5.02 -2.07 14.65
C VAL A 85 -5.50 -0.68 14.98
N ASP A 86 -4.68 0.33 14.73
CA ASP A 86 -5.08 1.70 14.98
C ASP A 86 -6.24 2.12 14.06
N GLY A 87 -7.10 3.02 14.56
CA GLY A 87 -8.31 3.45 13.87
C GLY A 87 -8.08 4.38 12.67
N THR A 88 -6.88 4.40 12.11
CA THR A 88 -6.53 5.28 10.97
C THR A 88 -7.14 4.82 9.66
N MET A 89 -7.51 3.55 9.54
CA MET A 89 -8.22 3.02 8.38
C MET A 89 -9.65 3.59 8.31
N PRO A 90 -10.22 3.81 7.12
CA PRO A 90 -9.60 3.71 5.79
C PRO A 90 -8.86 4.99 5.34
N GLY A 91 -8.56 5.93 6.24
CA GLY A 91 -8.05 7.25 5.91
C GLY A 91 -6.59 7.28 5.43
N HIS A 92 -6.10 8.51 5.21
CA HIS A 92 -4.73 8.81 4.79
C HIS A 92 -3.97 9.70 5.80
N PRO A 93 -4.10 9.49 7.13
CA PRO A 93 -3.33 10.30 8.06
C PRO A 93 -1.83 10.01 7.84
N PRO A 94 -0.98 11.05 7.82
CA PRO A 94 0.45 10.84 7.73
C PRO A 94 0.98 10.15 9.00
N VAL A 95 2.19 9.61 8.96
CA VAL A 95 2.78 8.92 10.10
C VAL A 95 3.50 9.90 11.02
N ASP A 96 3.29 9.73 12.32
CA ASP A 96 4.13 10.33 13.35
C ASP A 96 5.37 9.45 13.54
N GLU A 97 6.55 10.06 13.57
CA GLU A 97 7.83 9.35 13.63
C GLU A 97 7.91 8.36 14.81
N ARG A 98 7.23 8.66 15.93
CA ARG A 98 7.17 7.81 17.13
C ARG A 98 6.39 6.50 16.93
N MET A 99 5.75 6.34 15.77
CA MET A 99 4.89 5.20 15.43
C MET A 99 5.51 4.27 14.38
N LEU A 100 6.67 4.62 13.82
CA LEU A 100 7.24 3.92 12.65
C LEU A 100 7.46 2.42 12.91
N ASP A 101 7.97 2.08 14.09
CA ASP A 101 8.27 0.71 14.54
C ASP A 101 7.06 -0.22 14.63
N ARG A 102 5.84 0.34 14.59
CA ARG A 102 4.57 -0.38 14.52
C ARG A 102 3.73 -0.04 13.29
N THR A 103 4.27 0.75 12.37
CA THR A 103 3.58 1.17 11.15
C THR A 103 3.88 0.22 10.01
N VAL A 104 2.84 -0.20 9.30
CA VAL A 104 2.93 -1.00 8.08
C VAL A 104 2.41 -0.18 6.91
N ALA A 105 3.01 -0.34 5.75
CA ALA A 105 2.66 0.40 4.54
C ALA A 105 2.81 -0.46 3.28
N MET A 106 1.98 -0.17 2.27
CA MET A 106 2.20 -0.63 0.90
C MET A 106 2.69 0.55 0.07
N PHE A 107 3.75 0.32 -0.70
CA PHE A 107 4.30 1.27 -1.65
C PHE A 107 3.94 0.86 -3.07
N ARG A 108 4.00 1.82 -3.99
CA ARG A 108 3.73 1.64 -5.40
C ARG A 108 4.69 2.52 -6.18
N ASP A 109 5.07 2.07 -7.36
CA ASP A 109 5.83 2.89 -8.31
C ASP A 109 5.22 4.31 -8.42
N PRO A 110 6.01 5.38 -8.23
CA PRO A 110 5.48 6.75 -8.16
C PRO A 110 4.69 7.15 -9.41
N SER A 111 5.22 6.82 -10.59
CA SER A 111 4.55 7.08 -11.86
C SER A 111 3.21 6.34 -11.92
N GLN A 112 3.19 5.04 -11.64
CA GLN A 112 1.97 4.25 -11.62
C GLN A 112 0.93 4.77 -10.60
N ARG A 113 1.38 5.23 -9.42
CA ARG A 113 0.55 5.83 -8.37
C ARG A 113 -0.12 7.11 -8.87
N ILE A 114 0.64 8.03 -9.46
CA ILE A 114 0.15 9.32 -9.98
C ILE A 114 -0.88 9.10 -11.08
N ILE A 115 -0.61 8.19 -12.02
CA ILE A 115 -1.57 7.87 -13.10
C ILE A 115 -2.86 7.28 -12.52
N SER A 116 -2.73 6.40 -11.53
CA SER A 116 -3.89 5.84 -10.82
C SER A 116 -4.73 6.91 -10.14
N ALA A 117 -4.08 7.91 -9.53
CA ALA A 117 -4.74 9.03 -8.87
C ALA A 117 -5.48 9.89 -9.89
N PHE A 118 -4.84 10.22 -11.01
CA PHE A 118 -5.46 10.98 -12.10
C PHE A 118 -6.73 10.30 -12.62
N ARG A 119 -6.64 9.00 -12.94
CA ARG A 119 -7.77 8.19 -13.45
C ARG A 119 -8.90 8.05 -12.44
N ASP A 120 -8.59 8.11 -11.15
CA ASP A 120 -9.58 8.16 -10.08
C ASP A 120 -10.04 9.60 -9.77
N ARG A 121 -10.33 10.38 -10.82
CA ARG A 121 -10.76 11.80 -10.70
C ARG A 121 -9.77 12.66 -9.90
N LYS A 122 -8.48 12.50 -10.14
CA LYS A 122 -7.41 13.26 -9.45
C LYS A 122 -7.45 13.04 -7.93
N HIS A 123 -7.75 11.81 -7.49
CA HIS A 123 -7.87 11.46 -6.08
C HIS A 123 -6.52 11.53 -5.36
N ALA A 124 -6.38 12.54 -4.51
CA ALA A 124 -5.28 12.68 -3.58
C ALA A 124 -5.83 13.22 -2.24
N ASP A 125 -5.27 12.77 -1.12
CA ASP A 125 -5.71 13.22 0.20
C ASP A 125 -5.02 14.52 0.60
N GLY A 126 -5.79 15.44 1.19
CA GLY A 126 -5.24 16.64 1.83
C GLY A 126 -5.41 17.95 1.07
N PHE A 127 -5.87 17.92 -0.18
CA PHE A 127 -6.20 19.14 -0.93
C PHE A 127 -7.24 19.98 -0.17
N GLN A 128 -6.91 21.24 0.09
CA GLN A 128 -7.90 22.28 0.34
C GLN A 128 -8.31 22.93 -0.98
N ASP A 129 -9.39 23.71 -0.99
CA ASP A 129 -9.79 24.44 -2.20
C ASP A 129 -8.73 25.46 -2.62
N GLU A 130 -8.02 26.03 -1.66
CA GLU A 130 -6.89 26.94 -1.91
C GLU A 130 -5.65 26.25 -2.52
N ASP A 131 -5.53 24.94 -2.35
CA ASP A 131 -4.43 24.14 -2.93
C ASP A 131 -4.73 23.74 -4.39
N LYS A 132 -5.96 23.99 -4.87
CA LYS A 132 -6.37 23.70 -6.25
C LYS A 132 -6.18 24.96 -7.09
N GLU A 133 -5.34 24.88 -8.11
CA GLU A 133 -5.28 25.91 -9.13
C GLU A 133 -6.66 26.11 -9.79
N ALA A 134 -6.94 27.32 -10.30
CA ALA A 134 -8.20 27.60 -11.00
C ALA A 134 -8.48 26.61 -12.15
N THR A 135 -7.41 26.08 -12.76
CA THR A 135 -7.42 25.10 -13.85
C THR A 135 -7.39 23.64 -13.37
N TRP A 136 -7.48 23.37 -12.07
CA TRP A 136 -7.36 22.01 -11.49
C TRP A 136 -8.21 20.97 -12.22
N ARG A 137 -9.46 21.32 -12.54
CA ARG A 137 -10.39 20.44 -13.27
C ARG A 137 -9.91 20.10 -14.68
N HIS A 138 -9.17 21.00 -15.31
CA HIS A 138 -8.70 20.92 -16.69
C HIS A 138 -7.26 20.44 -16.84
N LEU A 139 -6.51 20.27 -15.75
CA LEU A 139 -5.17 19.68 -15.81
C LEU A 139 -5.23 18.33 -16.54
N ASN A 140 -4.35 18.17 -17.53
CA ASN A 140 -4.04 16.87 -18.11
C ASN A 140 -3.18 16.05 -17.13
N GLN A 141 -2.86 14.80 -17.50
CA GLN A 141 -2.14 13.90 -16.60
C GLN A 141 -0.73 14.38 -16.26
N ALA A 142 -0.01 14.91 -17.24
CA ALA A 142 1.35 15.44 -17.09
C ALA A 142 1.40 16.70 -16.20
N ALA A 143 0.41 17.60 -16.33
CA ALA A 143 0.28 18.78 -15.49
C ALA A 143 -0.17 18.43 -14.07
N PHE A 144 -1.08 17.46 -13.92
CA PHE A 144 -1.46 16.91 -12.61
C PHE A 144 -0.26 16.32 -11.87
N ALA A 145 0.61 15.58 -12.56
CA ALA A 145 1.81 14.99 -11.98
C ALA A 145 2.79 16.04 -11.43
N ARG A 146 2.97 17.14 -12.17
CA ARG A 146 3.85 18.27 -11.80
C ARG A 146 3.28 19.18 -10.71
N HIS A 147 2.01 19.02 -10.35
CA HIS A 147 1.40 19.87 -9.33
C HIS A 147 2.14 19.71 -7.98
N PRO A 148 2.51 20.78 -7.26
CA PRO A 148 3.32 20.67 -6.02
C PRO A 148 2.68 19.83 -4.91
N GLY A 149 1.35 19.76 -4.87
CA GLY A 149 0.62 18.85 -3.98
C GLY A 149 0.68 17.37 -4.39
N ILE A 150 0.98 17.03 -5.65
CA ILE A 150 0.96 15.64 -6.12
C ILE A 150 2.34 14.99 -6.03
N ALA A 151 3.39 15.71 -6.47
CA ALA A 151 4.77 15.27 -6.40
C ALA A 151 5.26 15.19 -4.94
N GLY A 152 6.01 14.17 -4.53
CA GLY A 152 6.54 14.00 -3.18
C GLY A 152 5.50 13.57 -2.13
N CYS A 153 4.39 12.96 -2.57
CA CYS A 153 3.30 12.56 -1.69
C CYS A 153 3.72 11.55 -0.62
N MET A 154 4.42 10.48 -1.01
CA MET A 154 4.90 9.46 -0.07
C MET A 154 5.94 10.06 0.87
N THR A 155 6.82 10.88 0.32
CA THR A 155 7.85 11.63 1.06
C THR A 155 7.26 12.47 2.19
N ARG A 156 6.19 13.23 1.92
CA ARG A 156 5.49 14.02 2.94
C ARG A 156 4.79 13.15 3.98
N MET A 157 4.05 12.14 3.54
CA MET A 157 3.28 11.28 4.44
C MET A 157 4.14 10.50 5.43
N LEU A 158 5.38 10.19 5.07
CA LEU A 158 6.39 9.58 5.94
C LEU A 158 6.97 10.55 6.99
N GLN A 159 6.75 11.84 6.84
CA GLN A 159 7.31 12.91 7.68
C GLN A 159 6.19 13.74 8.33
N ASN A 160 5.05 13.12 8.63
CA ASN A 160 3.87 13.76 9.24
C ASN A 160 3.17 14.85 8.38
N GLY A 161 3.46 14.91 7.07
CA GLY A 161 2.85 15.84 6.12
C GLY A 161 1.72 15.21 5.29
N LYS A 162 0.64 15.93 5.01
CA LYS A 162 -0.41 15.42 4.10
C LYS A 162 0.09 15.35 2.66
N CYS A 163 -0.34 14.32 1.93
CA CYS A 163 0.00 14.11 0.52
C CYS A 163 -0.24 15.37 -0.33
N ALA A 164 -1.47 15.88 -0.40
CA ALA A 164 -1.87 16.90 -1.38
C ALA A 164 -1.91 18.35 -0.89
N ARG A 165 -1.23 18.66 0.21
CA ARG A 165 -1.25 20.00 0.80
C ARG A 165 -0.13 20.88 0.23
N ALA A 166 -0.37 21.48 -0.93
CA ALA A 166 0.61 22.27 -1.67
C ALA A 166 1.12 23.50 -0.90
N ARG A 167 0.26 24.22 -0.16
CA ARG A 167 0.66 25.43 0.58
C ARG A 167 1.56 25.17 1.79
N ARG A 168 1.67 23.92 2.25
CA ARG A 168 2.61 23.49 3.31
C ARG A 168 3.86 22.78 2.78
N VAL A 169 4.13 22.83 1.48
CA VAL A 169 5.40 22.38 0.91
C VAL A 169 6.61 23.20 1.44
N ARG A 170 6.36 24.27 2.22
CA ARG A 170 7.38 24.99 2.99
C ARG A 170 7.91 24.24 4.23
N ASP A 171 7.26 23.14 4.63
CA ASP A 171 7.82 22.25 5.64
C ASP A 171 9.07 21.55 5.03
N ASN A 172 10.16 21.44 5.79
CA ASN A 172 11.45 20.87 5.34
C ASN A 172 11.39 19.34 5.19
N PHE A 173 10.49 18.84 4.36
CA PHE A 173 10.42 17.43 3.99
C PHE A 173 11.61 17.10 3.09
N SER A 174 12.36 16.05 3.43
CA SER A 174 13.45 15.56 2.59
C SER A 174 13.21 14.12 2.16
N ALA A 175 13.56 13.80 0.91
CA ALA A 175 13.49 12.42 0.42
C ALA A 175 14.39 11.47 1.24
N LEU A 176 15.56 11.95 1.69
CA LEU A 176 16.46 11.20 2.57
C LEU A 176 15.85 10.91 3.94
N GLY A 177 15.20 11.90 4.57
CA GLY A 177 14.49 11.71 5.84
C GLY A 177 13.32 10.72 5.70
N ALA A 178 12.55 10.83 4.61
CA ALA A 178 11.50 9.86 4.31
C ALA A 178 12.06 8.45 4.09
N ALA A 179 13.14 8.30 3.32
CA ALA A 179 13.83 7.02 3.11
C ALA A 179 14.34 6.41 4.43
N SER A 180 14.90 7.23 5.34
CA SER A 180 15.25 6.79 6.69
C SER A 180 14.04 6.25 7.46
N ASN A 181 12.90 6.93 7.36
CA ASN A 181 11.66 6.49 7.99
C ASN A 181 11.12 5.18 7.38
N VAL A 182 11.27 4.94 6.07
CA VAL A 182 10.90 3.66 5.44
C VAL A 182 11.63 2.48 6.10
N ARG A 183 12.94 2.63 6.37
CA ARG A 183 13.75 1.58 7.00
C ARG A 183 13.34 1.23 8.43
N ARG A 184 12.57 2.10 9.08
CA ARG A 184 12.07 1.94 10.45
C ARG A 184 10.66 1.37 10.51
N LEU A 185 9.99 1.20 9.37
CA LEU A 185 8.65 0.65 9.33
C LEU A 185 8.63 -0.81 9.81
N ALA A 186 7.57 -1.18 10.54
CA ALA A 186 7.34 -2.54 10.99
C ALA A 186 7.19 -3.53 9.82
N PHE A 187 6.67 -3.04 8.69
CA PHE A 187 6.55 -3.80 7.45
C PHE A 187 6.41 -2.88 6.25
N VAL A 188 7.03 -3.29 5.15
CA VAL A 188 6.96 -2.67 3.83
C VAL A 188 6.50 -3.73 2.85
N GLY A 189 5.46 -3.43 2.08
CA GLY A 189 5.04 -4.23 0.93
C GLY A 189 4.98 -3.40 -0.34
N LEU A 190 4.91 -4.07 -1.49
CA LEU A 190 4.88 -3.45 -2.83
C LEU A 190 3.63 -3.86 -3.60
N VAL A 191 2.93 -2.91 -4.19
CA VAL A 191 1.70 -3.15 -4.96
C VAL A 191 1.97 -4.02 -6.19
N GLU A 192 3.12 -3.83 -6.82
CA GLU A 192 3.64 -4.59 -7.96
C GLU A 192 3.89 -6.06 -7.59
N HIS A 193 4.16 -6.34 -6.32
CA HIS A 193 4.37 -7.67 -5.75
C HIS A 193 3.26 -8.04 -4.76
N TRP A 194 2.00 -7.82 -5.15
CA TRP A 194 0.82 -7.95 -4.28
C TRP A 194 0.76 -9.27 -3.51
N ASN A 195 0.79 -10.40 -4.24
CA ASN A 195 0.68 -11.74 -3.62
C ASN A 195 1.84 -12.01 -2.66
N THR A 196 3.05 -11.64 -3.06
CA THR A 196 4.25 -11.75 -2.23
C THR A 196 4.14 -10.91 -0.96
N SER A 197 3.65 -9.68 -1.08
CA SER A 197 3.45 -8.77 0.06
C SER A 197 2.44 -9.33 1.08
N ILE A 198 1.37 -9.98 0.62
CA ILE A 198 0.40 -10.63 1.51
C ILE A 198 1.05 -11.77 2.29
N CYS A 199 1.73 -12.70 1.61
CA CYS A 199 2.38 -13.79 2.32
C CYS A 199 3.48 -13.29 3.25
N LEU A 200 4.30 -12.33 2.81
CA LEU A 200 5.38 -11.78 3.62
C LEU A 200 4.85 -11.11 4.89
N PHE A 201 3.75 -10.35 4.78
CA PHE A 201 3.07 -9.78 5.94
C PHE A 201 2.66 -10.86 6.96
N HIS A 202 2.00 -11.92 6.48
CA HIS A 202 1.59 -13.04 7.32
C HIS A 202 2.77 -13.86 7.85
N LYS A 203 3.93 -13.82 7.19
CA LYS A 203 5.16 -14.43 7.70
C LYS A 203 5.81 -13.60 8.81
N VAL A 204 5.78 -12.26 8.69
CA VAL A 204 6.34 -11.32 9.67
C VAL A 204 5.48 -11.23 10.93
N PHE A 205 4.15 -11.27 10.79
CA PHE A 205 3.21 -11.05 11.90
C PHE A 205 2.37 -12.28 12.28
N GLY A 206 2.54 -13.40 11.59
CA GLY A 206 1.74 -14.61 11.78
C GLY A 206 0.34 -14.53 11.17
N GLY A 207 -0.48 -15.55 11.47
CA GLY A 207 -1.84 -15.69 10.98
C GLY A 207 -1.94 -16.25 9.56
N LYS A 208 -3.04 -16.95 9.27
CA LYS A 208 -3.25 -17.61 7.97
C LYS A 208 -3.89 -16.66 6.96
N PRO A 209 -3.27 -16.45 5.79
CA PRO A 209 -3.88 -15.65 4.73
C PRO A 209 -5.12 -16.33 4.15
N GLN A 210 -6.06 -15.52 3.71
CA GLN A 210 -7.34 -15.91 3.14
C GLN A 210 -7.36 -15.64 1.62
N PRO A 211 -8.06 -16.48 0.82
CA PRO A 211 -8.06 -16.34 -0.64
C PRO A 211 -8.54 -14.98 -1.17
N ASP A 212 -9.36 -14.25 -0.41
CA ASP A 212 -9.89 -12.95 -0.82
C ASP A 212 -8.88 -11.80 -0.64
N GLN A 213 -7.85 -11.96 0.19
CA GLN A 213 -6.78 -10.97 0.34
C GLN A 213 -5.96 -10.84 -0.95
N PHE A 214 -5.77 -11.94 -1.69
CA PHE A 214 -5.01 -11.98 -2.95
C PHE A 214 -5.70 -11.28 -4.12
N LYS A 215 -6.92 -10.77 -3.90
CA LYS A 215 -7.69 -10.04 -4.91
C LYS A 215 -7.42 -8.55 -4.78
N ILE A 216 -6.91 -7.93 -5.83
CA ILE A 216 -6.73 -6.48 -5.87
C ILE A 216 -8.10 -5.86 -6.15
N GLY A 217 -8.61 -5.06 -5.21
CA GLY A 217 -9.81 -4.26 -5.46
C GLY A 217 -9.42 -2.95 -6.13
N HIS A 218 -10.03 -2.70 -7.28
CA HIS A 218 -10.02 -1.37 -7.87
C HIS A 218 -11.17 -0.53 -7.29
N SER A 219 -11.10 0.80 -7.45
CA SER A 219 -12.18 1.72 -7.06
C SER A 219 -13.53 1.26 -7.60
N SER A 220 -14.62 1.59 -6.90
CA SER A 220 -16.01 1.18 -7.22
C SER A 220 -16.40 1.32 -8.69
N ARG A 221 -15.85 2.31 -9.42
CA ARG A 221 -16.07 2.48 -10.87
C ARG A 221 -15.53 1.36 -11.77
N ALA A 222 -14.45 0.68 -11.37
CA ALA A 222 -13.99 -0.50 -12.11
C ALA A 222 -15.03 -1.63 -11.99
N ASN A 223 -15.64 -1.78 -10.81
CA ASN A 223 -16.75 -2.72 -10.60
C ASN A 223 -18.01 -2.28 -11.38
N GLU A 224 -18.31 -0.97 -11.47
CA GLU A 224 -19.42 -0.45 -12.31
C GLU A 224 -19.22 -0.71 -13.81
N MET A 225 -17.97 -0.76 -14.29
CA MET A 225 -17.63 -1.15 -15.67
C MET A 225 -17.49 -2.67 -15.86
N GLY A 226 -17.96 -3.49 -14.92
CA GLY A 226 -17.86 -4.96 -15.00
C GLY A 226 -16.43 -5.51 -14.88
N ARG A 227 -15.44 -4.66 -14.57
CA ARG A 227 -14.06 -5.06 -14.30
C ARG A 227 -13.98 -5.47 -12.83
N GLY A 228 -14.40 -6.70 -12.55
CA GLY A 228 -14.34 -7.29 -11.22
C GLY A 228 -12.93 -7.31 -10.62
N ARG A 229 -12.81 -7.76 -9.37
CA ARG A 229 -11.52 -7.96 -8.70
C ARG A 229 -10.61 -8.86 -9.55
N THR A 230 -9.43 -8.38 -9.92
CA THR A 230 -8.44 -9.16 -10.67
C THR A 230 -7.29 -9.57 -9.75
N ASN A 231 -6.57 -10.61 -10.15
CA ASN A 231 -5.33 -11.03 -9.50
C ASN A 231 -4.10 -10.47 -10.21
N LYS A 232 -4.29 -9.64 -11.25
CA LYS A 232 -3.21 -9.15 -12.11
C LYS A 232 -3.25 -7.63 -12.18
N LEU A 233 -2.15 -7.00 -11.75
CA LEU A 233 -1.90 -5.59 -11.97
C LEU A 233 -1.47 -5.38 -13.43
N VAL A 234 -2.13 -4.45 -14.12
CA VAL A 234 -1.72 -4.02 -15.46
C VAL A 234 -1.07 -2.64 -15.31
N PRO A 235 0.22 -2.48 -15.66
CA PRO A 235 0.87 -1.17 -15.59
C PRO A 235 0.24 -0.20 -16.59
N TYR A 236 0.17 1.06 -16.19
CA TYR A 236 -0.22 2.17 -17.05
C TYR A 236 0.95 2.59 -17.94
N ASP A 237 0.62 3.14 -19.11
CA ASP A 237 1.60 3.81 -19.98
C ASP A 237 2.12 5.10 -19.32
N THR A 238 3.40 5.10 -18.96
CA THR A 238 4.07 6.23 -18.29
C THR A 238 4.42 7.36 -19.25
N LYS A 239 4.37 7.15 -20.58
CA LYS A 239 4.58 8.23 -21.57
C LYS A 239 3.56 9.36 -21.41
N LEU A 240 2.38 9.04 -20.86
CA LEU A 240 1.34 10.01 -20.52
C LEU A 240 1.76 11.04 -19.45
N LEU A 241 2.89 10.84 -18.77
CA LEU A 241 3.46 11.80 -17.82
C LEU A 241 4.42 12.82 -18.49
N ASP A 242 4.69 12.67 -19.78
CA ASP A 242 5.53 13.58 -20.57
C ASP A 242 6.91 13.77 -19.93
N GLY A 243 7.59 12.65 -19.66
CA GLY A 243 8.93 12.62 -19.06
C GLY A 243 9.02 13.06 -17.59
N PHE A 244 7.90 13.36 -16.93
CA PHE A 244 7.90 13.71 -15.51
C PHE A 244 8.36 12.54 -14.65
N VAL A 245 9.26 12.83 -13.70
CA VAL A 245 9.76 11.91 -12.67
C VAL A 245 9.64 12.58 -11.31
N ASP A 246 9.04 11.89 -10.35
CA ASP A 246 8.90 12.36 -8.97
C ASP A 246 10.13 11.94 -8.15
N ALA A 247 11.26 12.62 -8.35
CA ALA A 247 12.56 12.20 -7.82
C ALA A 247 12.56 11.91 -6.30
N ASP A 248 11.77 12.66 -5.52
CA ASP A 248 11.64 12.44 -4.08
C ASP A 248 10.94 11.11 -3.78
N ASP A 249 9.77 10.87 -4.38
CA ASP A 249 9.03 9.62 -4.19
C ASP A 249 9.75 8.43 -4.88
N GLU A 250 10.57 8.65 -5.91
CA GLU A 250 11.44 7.62 -6.49
C GLU A 250 12.48 7.13 -5.48
N LEU A 251 13.15 8.03 -4.77
CA LEU A 251 14.11 7.64 -3.72
C LEU A 251 13.42 6.85 -2.60
N VAL A 252 12.23 7.29 -2.18
CA VAL A 252 11.41 6.61 -1.19
C VAL A 252 11.00 5.21 -1.67
N TYR A 253 10.53 5.09 -2.91
CA TYR A 253 10.12 3.82 -3.49
C TYR A 253 11.29 2.85 -3.68
N ASN A 254 12.43 3.34 -4.14
CA ASN A 254 13.65 2.53 -4.24
C ASN A 254 14.11 2.02 -2.87
N THR A 255 14.06 2.86 -1.83
CA THR A 255 14.33 2.43 -0.46
C THR A 255 13.30 1.40 0.02
N ALA A 256 12.02 1.55 -0.34
CA ALA A 256 10.99 0.57 0.00
C ALA A 256 11.25 -0.79 -0.67
N LYS A 257 11.74 -0.82 -1.91
CA LYS A 257 12.19 -2.05 -2.57
C LYS A 257 13.33 -2.72 -1.79
N GLU A 258 14.36 -1.96 -1.41
CA GLU A 258 15.48 -2.49 -0.60
C GLU A 258 14.99 -3.12 0.71
N VAL A 259 14.10 -2.44 1.43
CA VAL A 259 13.53 -2.94 2.69
C VAL A 259 12.66 -4.18 2.46
N PHE A 260 11.85 -4.19 1.40
CA PHE A 260 11.04 -5.33 1.01
C PHE A 260 11.89 -6.57 0.70
N GLU A 261 12.97 -6.41 -0.06
CA GLU A 261 13.94 -7.48 -0.31
C GLU A 261 14.59 -7.96 0.99
N GLY A 262 14.96 -7.04 1.88
CA GLY A 262 15.49 -7.39 3.20
C GLY A 262 14.52 -8.24 4.03
N PHE A 263 13.22 -7.92 3.99
CA PHE A 263 12.18 -8.76 4.59
C PHE A 263 12.10 -10.14 3.91
N LEU A 264 12.14 -10.21 2.59
CA LEU A 264 12.11 -11.49 1.86
C LEU A 264 13.29 -12.38 2.23
N SER A 265 14.52 -11.86 2.16
CA SER A 265 15.72 -12.63 2.54
C SER A 265 15.66 -13.11 3.99
N ARG A 266 15.12 -12.30 4.90
CA ARG A 266 15.04 -12.66 6.32
C ARG A 266 13.94 -13.67 6.64
N PHE A 267 12.75 -13.51 6.09
CA PHE A 267 11.55 -14.26 6.50
C PHE A 267 11.12 -15.34 5.51
N ALA A 268 11.61 -15.27 4.28
CA ALA A 268 11.34 -16.22 3.22
C ALA A 268 12.61 -16.49 2.37
N PRO A 269 13.76 -16.86 2.98
CA PRO A 269 15.02 -17.07 2.25
C PRO A 269 14.93 -18.15 1.15
N ASN A 270 13.96 -19.07 1.27
CA ASN A 270 13.73 -20.12 0.29
C ASN A 270 12.79 -19.67 -0.85
N CYS A 271 12.24 -18.45 -0.78
CA CYS A 271 11.40 -17.85 -1.81
C CYS A 271 11.87 -16.47 -2.26
N SER A 272 13.07 -16.05 -1.85
CA SER A 272 13.79 -14.98 -2.54
C SER A 272 14.21 -15.50 -3.91
N SER A 273 13.45 -15.10 -4.93
CA SER A 273 13.78 -15.36 -6.32
C SER A 273 15.06 -14.62 -6.70
N GLN A 274 16.00 -15.32 -7.32
CA GLN A 274 17.06 -14.74 -8.14
C GLN A 274 16.48 -14.03 -9.39
N THR A 275 15.40 -13.25 -9.29
CA THR A 275 14.64 -12.76 -10.45
C THR A 275 14.16 -11.31 -10.33
N LEU A 276 14.54 -10.56 -9.29
CA LEU A 276 14.15 -9.14 -9.16
C LEU A 276 15.17 -8.14 -9.74
N LEU A 277 16.26 -8.62 -10.34
CA LEU A 277 17.33 -7.78 -10.90
C LEU A 277 17.29 -7.57 -12.43
N HIS A 278 16.29 -8.10 -13.15
CA HIS A 278 16.28 -8.05 -14.63
C HIS A 278 15.02 -7.45 -15.27
N GLY A 279 14.39 -6.49 -14.61
CA GLY A 279 13.30 -5.70 -15.19
C GLY A 279 13.64 -4.22 -15.29
N ASN A 280 14.64 -3.86 -16.10
CA ASN A 280 14.84 -2.49 -16.61
C ASN A 280 14.51 -2.47 -18.10
#